data_AF-A0AA36MFS7-F1
#
_entry.id   AF-A0AA36MFS7-F1
#
_cell.length_a   1.000
_cell.length_b   1.000
_cell.length_c   1.000
_cell.angle_alpha   90.00
_cell.angle_beta   90.00
_cell.angle_gamma   90.00
#
_symmetry.space_group_name_H-M   'P 1'
#
loop_
_entity.id
_entity.type
_entity.pdbx_description
1 polymer ?
#
loop_
_entity_poly.entity_id
_entity_poly.type
_entity_poly.pdbx_seq_one_letter_code
_entity_poly.pdbx_strand_id
1 'polypeptide(L)'
;MREYLLVSAVDIMQRLPSMLDRQALFLFEMTVDVDASVKITALLYLTKMLTIDLKPRGTLSNVALCMLRKSAPSNNSSSSQVRTGNPEVIALARKLFYEISIKVNLLMNVMPT
;
A
#
# COMPACT_ATOMS: atom_id res chain seq x y z
N MET A 1 11.03 13.76 1.95
CA MET A 1 10.14 14.67 1.19
C MET A 1 8.92 13.97 0.59
N ARG A 2 9.04 12.80 -0.04
CA ARG A 2 7.91 12.08 -0.67
C ARG A 2 6.80 11.66 0.31
N GLU A 3 7.19 11.21 1.49
CA GLU A 3 6.24 10.86 2.56
C GLU A 3 5.33 12.02 2.98
N TYR A 4 5.87 13.23 3.14
CA TYR A 4 5.06 14.40 3.50
C TYR A 4 4.08 14.79 2.39
N LEU A 5 4.50 14.68 1.12
CA LEU A 5 3.62 14.94 -0.02
C LEU A 5 2.47 13.91 -0.07
N LEU A 6 2.78 12.64 0.18
CA LEU A 6 1.78 11.56 0.31
C LEU A 6 0.74 11.88 1.40
N VAL A 7 1.20 12.29 2.58
CA VAL A 7 0.33 12.70 3.69
C VAL A 7 -0.57 13.87 3.29
N SER A 8 0.00 14.92 2.69
CA SER A 8 -0.77 16.09 2.24
C SER A 8 -1.80 15.74 1.17
N ALA A 9 -1.44 14.89 0.20
CA ALA A 9 -2.34 14.45 -0.84
C ALA A 9 -3.52 13.66 -0.26
N VAL A 10 -3.27 12.78 0.72
CA VAL A 10 -4.35 12.03 1.39
C VAL A 10 -5.27 12.95 2.20
N ASP A 11 -4.73 13.96 2.88
CA ASP A 11 -5.54 14.92 3.64
C ASP A 11 -6.49 15.72 2.71
N ILE A 12 -6.00 16.11 1.53
CA ILE A 12 -6.83 16.76 0.49
C ILE A 12 -7.91 15.79 -0.03
N MET A 13 -7.54 14.54 -0.34
CA MET A 13 -8.49 13.53 -0.83
C MET A 13 -9.58 13.18 0.20
N GLN A 14 -9.27 13.22 1.49
CA GLN A 14 -10.26 13.01 2.55
C GLN A 14 -11.27 14.16 2.64
N ARG A 15 -10.86 15.39 2.30
CA ARG A 15 -11.77 16.55 2.27
C ARG A 15 -12.57 16.65 0.97
N LEU A 16 -12.07 16.08 -0.13
CA LEU A 16 -12.66 16.13 -1.47
C LEU A 16 -12.89 14.72 -2.04
N PRO A 17 -14.03 14.07 -1.72
CA PRO A 17 -14.30 12.69 -2.12
C PRO A 17 -14.25 12.47 -3.64
N SER A 18 -14.58 13.49 -4.44
CA SER A 18 -14.52 13.43 -5.91
C SER A 18 -13.10 13.26 -6.47
N MET A 19 -12.06 13.68 -5.72
CA MET A 19 -10.66 13.48 -6.11
C MET A 19 -10.19 12.06 -5.81
N LEU A 20 -10.77 11.42 -4.79
CA LEU A 20 -10.41 10.07 -4.36
C LEU A 20 -10.69 9.04 -5.45
N ASP A 21 -11.83 9.14 -6.13
CA ASP A 21 -12.18 8.22 -7.22
C ASP A 21 -11.27 8.37 -8.45
N ARG A 22 -10.72 9.57 -8.67
CA ARG A 22 -9.95 9.90 -9.88
C ARG A 22 -8.44 9.78 -9.68
N GLN A 23 -7.95 9.98 -8.46
CA GLN A 23 -6.53 10.20 -8.20
C GLN A 23 -5.96 9.22 -7.18
N ALA A 24 -6.75 8.38 -6.50
CA ALA A 24 -6.20 7.49 -5.47
C ALA A 24 -5.24 6.40 -5.98
N LEU A 25 -5.06 6.23 -7.29
CA LEU A 25 -4.13 5.24 -7.87
C LEU A 25 -2.69 5.42 -7.36
N PHE A 26 -2.21 6.66 -7.18
CA PHE A 26 -0.84 6.89 -6.70
C PHE A 26 -0.64 6.26 -5.30
N LEU A 27 -1.68 6.17 -4.47
CA LEU A 27 -1.60 5.59 -3.13
C LEU A 27 -1.22 4.10 -3.20
N PHE A 28 -1.73 3.37 -4.19
CA PHE A 28 -1.41 1.96 -4.42
C PHE A 28 0.00 1.79 -4.99
N GLU A 29 0.48 2.71 -5.82
CA GLU A 29 1.84 2.70 -6.36
C GLU A 29 2.90 2.98 -5.27
N MET A 30 2.61 3.87 -4.33
CA MET A 30 3.52 4.21 -3.23
C MET A 30 3.79 3.03 -2.26
N THR A 31 3.00 1.95 -2.34
CA THR A 31 3.25 0.74 -1.53
C THR A 31 4.48 -0.05 -1.98
N VAL A 32 4.96 0.16 -3.22
CA VAL A 32 6.17 -0.48 -3.78
C VAL A 32 7.36 0.48 -3.88
N ASP A 33 7.34 1.59 -3.13
CA ASP A 33 8.41 2.60 -3.14
C ASP A 33 9.80 2.01 -2.80
N VAL A 34 10.87 2.80 -2.92
CA VAL A 34 12.19 2.40 -2.40
C VAL A 34 12.24 2.58 -0.88
N ASP A 35 11.61 3.63 -0.36
CA ASP A 35 11.69 4.02 1.05
C ASP A 35 10.66 3.26 1.90
N ALA A 36 11.13 2.69 3.02
CA ALA A 36 10.28 1.96 3.96
C ALA A 36 9.16 2.84 4.55
N SER A 37 9.49 4.06 4.95
CA SER A 37 8.54 5.00 5.57
C SER A 37 7.39 5.35 4.62
N VAL A 38 7.69 5.56 3.33
CA VAL A 38 6.66 5.83 2.31
C VAL A 38 5.71 4.64 2.16
N LYS A 39 6.23 3.41 2.16
CA LYS A 39 5.39 2.19 2.12
C LYS A 39 4.49 2.07 3.33
N ILE A 40 5.06 2.25 4.52
CA ILE A 40 4.34 2.18 5.79
C ILE A 40 3.20 3.18 5.77
N THR A 41 3.50 4.43 5.43
CA THR A 41 2.52 5.52 5.37
C THR A 41 1.43 5.24 4.33
N ALA A 42 1.78 4.76 3.13
CA ALA A 42 0.81 4.36 2.12
C ALA A 42 -0.11 3.22 2.60
N LEU A 43 0.45 2.19 3.25
CA LEU A 43 -0.30 1.06 3.80
C LEU A 43 -1.24 1.48 4.94
N LEU A 44 -0.80 2.37 5.83
CA LEU A 44 -1.64 2.90 6.90
C LEU A 44 -2.84 3.66 6.35
N TYR A 45 -2.62 4.52 5.34
CA TYR A 45 -3.70 5.26 4.70
C TYR A 45 -4.65 4.37 3.91
N LEU A 46 -4.13 3.39 3.15
CA LEU A 46 -4.95 2.39 2.48
C LEU A 46 -5.81 1.62 3.48
N THR A 47 -5.23 1.21 4.61
CA THR A 47 -5.97 0.52 5.68
C THR A 47 -7.08 1.40 6.22
N LYS A 48 -6.79 2.65 6.55
CA LYS A 48 -7.80 3.60 7.03
C LYS A 48 -8.91 3.84 6.01
N MET A 49 -8.58 4.06 4.74
CA MET A 49 -9.57 4.37 3.71
C MET A 49 -10.49 3.17 3.44
N LEU A 50 -9.90 1.98 3.26
CA LEU A 50 -10.64 0.76 2.98
C LEU A 50 -11.47 0.30 4.19
N THR A 51 -11.07 0.64 5.42
CA THR A 51 -11.87 0.35 6.62
C THR A 51 -13.01 1.33 6.86
N ILE A 52 -13.01 2.53 6.29
CA ILE A 52 -14.09 3.54 6.49
C ILE A 52 -15.07 3.54 5.28
N ASP A 53 -15.09 2.47 4.48
CA ASP A 53 -15.92 2.34 3.26
C ASP A 53 -15.61 3.37 2.15
N LEU A 54 -14.50 4.10 2.24
CA LEU A 54 -13.97 4.79 1.07
C LEU A 54 -13.34 3.74 0.15
N LYS A 55 -13.85 3.65 -1.08
CA LYS A 55 -13.43 2.66 -2.08
C LYS A 55 -12.55 3.33 -3.15
N PRO A 56 -11.28 3.63 -2.86
CA PRO A 56 -10.38 4.14 -3.88
C PRO A 56 -10.25 3.11 -5.01
N ARG A 57 -10.41 3.55 -6.26
CA ARG A 57 -10.17 2.70 -7.43
C ARG A 57 -8.69 2.31 -7.49
N GLY A 58 -8.41 1.01 -7.49
CA GLY A 58 -7.06 0.49 -7.62
C GLY A 58 -6.96 -1.01 -7.32
N THR A 59 -5.76 -1.55 -7.48
CA THR A 59 -5.46 -2.97 -7.28
C THR A 59 -4.62 -3.18 -6.04
N LEU A 60 -5.00 -4.14 -5.20
CA LEU A 60 -4.21 -4.55 -4.02
C LEU A 60 -3.01 -5.43 -4.37
N SER A 61 -2.76 -5.70 -5.65
CA SER A 61 -1.64 -6.52 -6.14
C SER A 61 -0.29 -6.00 -5.62
N ASN A 62 -0.06 -4.69 -5.66
CA ASN A 62 1.17 -4.08 -5.14
C ASN A 62 1.31 -4.27 -3.62
N VAL A 63 0.21 -4.22 -2.88
CA VAL A 63 0.20 -4.52 -1.44
C VAL A 63 0.49 -5.99 -1.18
N ALA A 64 -0.01 -6.89 -2.03
CA ALA A 64 0.31 -8.31 -1.94
C ALA A 64 1.79 -8.60 -2.21
N LEU A 65 2.41 -7.89 -3.16
CA LEU A 65 3.84 -7.99 -3.42
C LEU A 65 4.69 -7.62 -2.19
N CYS A 66 4.23 -6.69 -1.36
CA CYS A 66 4.91 -6.33 -0.11
C CYS A 66 4.95 -7.48 0.91
N MET A 67 4.03 -8.45 0.82
CA MET A 67 4.03 -9.63 1.68
C MET A 67 4.96 -10.75 1.17
N LEU A 68 5.33 -10.69 -0.12
CA LEU A 68 6.23 -11.66 -0.70
C LEU A 68 7.65 -11.37 -0.24
N ARG A 69 8.28 -12.34 0.41
CA ARG A 69 9.73 -12.29 0.63
C ARG A 69 10.38 -12.35 -0.74
N LYS A 70 11.02 -11.27 -1.17
CA LYS A 70 11.82 -11.27 -2.40
C LYS A 70 12.93 -12.31 -2.21
N SER A 71 12.77 -13.48 -2.81
CA SER A 71 13.86 -14.42 -3.03
C SER A 71 14.94 -13.62 -3.76
N ALA A 72 16.09 -13.43 -3.12
CA ALA A 72 17.19 -12.70 -3.74
C ALA A 72 17.52 -13.38 -5.09
N PRO A 73 17.67 -12.64 -6.20
CA PRO A 73 18.36 -13.21 -7.34
C PRO A 73 19.78 -13.48 -6.85
N SER A 74 20.16 -14.76 -6.86
CA SER A 74 21.54 -15.20 -6.68
C SER A 74 22.37 -14.60 -7.82
N ASN A 75 22.89 -13.39 -7.63
CA ASN A 75 24.05 -12.96 -8.39
C ASN A 75 24.93 -12.02 -7.57
N ASN A 76 26.17 -12.46 -7.45
CA ASN A 76 27.30 -11.83 -6.81
C ASN A 76 27.50 -10.38 -7.27
N SER A 77 27.55 -9.44 -6.33
CA SER A 77 28.56 -8.37 -6.29
C SER A 77 28.28 -7.41 -5.11
N SER A 78 29.17 -7.48 -4.11
CA SER A 78 29.74 -6.37 -3.32
C SER A 78 28.82 -5.30 -2.69
N SER A 79 29.08 -5.06 -1.38
CA SER A 79 28.55 -4.00 -0.50
C SER A 79 27.12 -4.19 0.04
N SER A 80 27.02 -5.10 1.01
CA SER A 80 26.33 -4.93 2.30
C SER A 80 25.28 -3.81 2.41
N GLN A 81 24.10 -4.03 1.85
CA GLN A 81 22.86 -3.79 2.58
C GLN A 81 22.00 -5.04 2.41
N VAL A 82 21.97 -5.84 3.47
CA VAL A 82 21.01 -6.93 3.63
C VAL A 82 19.63 -6.31 3.44
N ARG A 83 19.01 -6.53 2.28
CA ARG A 83 17.60 -6.21 2.03
C ARG A 83 16.74 -7.21 2.80
N THR A 84 16.84 -7.19 4.13
CA THR A 84 15.83 -7.75 5.01
C THR A 84 14.53 -7.06 4.64
N GLY A 85 13.58 -7.80 4.05
CA GLY A 85 12.25 -7.27 3.81
C GLY A 85 11.74 -6.66 5.10
N ASN A 86 11.33 -5.38 5.06
CA ASN A 86 10.94 -4.64 6.26
C ASN A 86 9.81 -5.40 6.96
N PRO A 87 10.05 -6.00 8.14
CA PRO A 87 9.08 -6.88 8.78
C PRO A 87 7.79 -6.13 9.13
N GLU A 88 7.91 -4.84 9.41
CA GLU A 88 6.79 -3.92 9.67
C GLU A 88 5.90 -3.75 8.44
N VAL A 89 6.47 -3.57 7.25
CA VAL A 89 5.71 -3.44 5.99
C VAL A 89 4.95 -4.73 5.70
N ILE A 90 5.58 -5.89 5.93
CA ILE A 90 4.94 -7.20 5.76
C ILE A 90 3.79 -7.37 6.76
N ALA A 91 4.01 -7.02 8.04
CA ALA A 91 3.00 -7.10 9.07
C ALA A 91 1.79 -6.19 8.78
N LEU A 92 2.04 -4.96 8.33
CA LEU A 92 0.99 -4.01 7.95
C LEU A 92 0.22 -4.47 6.72
N ALA A 93 0.89 -4.96 5.69
CA ALA A 93 0.21 -5.52 4.51
C ALA A 93 -0.67 -6.72 4.89
N ARG A 94 -0.19 -7.63 5.75
CA ARG A 94 -1.00 -8.74 6.28
C ARG A 94 -2.21 -8.24 7.07
N LYS A 95 -2.02 -7.23 7.93
CA LYS A 95 -3.11 -6.63 8.69
C LYS A 95 -4.15 -6.01 7.78
N LEU A 96 -3.74 -5.32 6.72
CA LEU A 96 -4.66 -4.78 5.71
C LEU A 96 -5.53 -5.89 5.12
N PHE A 97 -4.92 -6.97 4.61
CA PHE A 97 -5.67 -8.08 4.01
C PHE A 97 -6.61 -8.76 5.01
N TYR A 98 -6.18 -8.87 6.28
CA TYR A 98 -7.03 -9.38 7.35
C TYR A 98 -8.27 -8.51 7.58
N GLU A 99 -8.10 -7.19 7.74
CA GLU A 99 -9.21 -6.24 7.92
C GLU A 99 -10.18 -6.24 6.72
N ILE A 100 -9.64 -6.29 5.50
CA ILE A 100 -10.43 -6.39 4.27
C ILE A 100 -11.22 -7.71 4.22
N SER A 101 -10.61 -8.83 4.63
CA SER A 101 -11.26 -10.14 4.64
C SER A 101 -12.45 -10.19 5.60
N ILE A 102 -12.35 -9.53 6.75
CA ILE A 102 -13.47 -9.39 7.71
C ILE A 102 -14.60 -8.56 7.11
N LYS A 103 -14.27 -7.54 6.33
CA LYS A 103 -15.26 -6.63 5.74
C LYS A 103 -16.01 -7.18 4.54
N VAL A 104 -15.73 -8.41 4.06
CA VAL A 104 -16.39 -9.27 3.03
C VAL A 104 -16.77 -8.61 1.68
N ASN A 105 -17.24 -7.37 1.66
CA ASN A 105 -17.75 -6.59 0.53
C ASN A 105 -16.66 -5.92 -0.34
N LEU A 106 -15.40 -5.93 0.09
CA LEU A 106 -14.30 -5.25 -0.61
C LEU A 106 -13.58 -6.14 -1.62
N LEU A 107 -13.54 -7.46 -1.41
CA LEU A 107 -12.91 -8.39 -2.36
C LEU A 107 -13.64 -8.46 -3.70
N MET A 108 -14.96 -8.22 -3.70
CA MET A 108 -15.79 -8.24 -4.91
C MET A 108 -15.55 -7.03 -5.85
N ASN A 109 -14.99 -5.92 -5.34
CA ASN A 109 -14.73 -4.71 -6.15
C ASN A 109 -13.27 -4.56 -6.60
N VAL A 110 -12.37 -5.45 -6.16
CA VAL A 110 -10.93 -5.41 -6.49
C VAL A 110 -10.55 -6.43 -7.58
N MET A 111 -11.48 -7.35 -7.92
CA MET A 111 -11.37 -8.18 -9.11
C MET A 111 -11.75 -7.37 -10.36
N PRO A 112 -10.93 -7.40 -11.43
CA PRO A 112 -11.30 -6.75 -12.67
C PRO A 112 -12.57 -7.42 -13.24
N THR A 113 -13.51 -6.59 -13.68
CA THR A 113 -14.54 -6.98 -14.66
C THR A 113 -14.03 -6.65 -16.05
#